data_AF-A0A2M9QBM5-F1
#
_entry.id   AF-A0A2M9QBM5-F1
#
_cell.length_a   1.000
_cell.length_b   1.000
_cell.length_c   1.000
_cell.angle_alpha   90.00
_cell.angle_beta   90.00
_cell.angle_gamma   90.00
#
_symmetry.space_group_name_H-M   'P 1'
#
loop_
_entity.id
_entity.type
_entity.pdbx_description
1 polymer ?
#
loop_
_entity_poly.entity_id
_entity_poly.type
_entity_poly.pdbx_seq_one_letter_code
_entity_poly.pdbx_strand_id
1 'polypeptide(L)'
;DLRALRLNRTMLWLPIESMPERNAEQVTALRGVPADKLKSYQERFAQGLYADLLVELEASLARAPFWFDGQRLVWECLQGLNAEQAMREVEMHFALLLQRLPGLVELRFHD
;
A
#
# COMPACT_ATOMS: atom_id res chain seq x y z
N ASP A 1 0.93 -6.69 15.84
CA ASP A 1 1.53 -5.64 16.70
C ASP A 1 1.41 -4.31 15.97
N LEU A 2 0.76 -3.30 16.56
CA LEU A 2 0.57 -1.98 15.95
C LEU A 2 1.90 -1.27 15.67
N ARG A 3 2.93 -1.52 16.50
CA ARG A 3 4.25 -0.90 16.34
C ARG A 3 4.91 -1.30 15.02
N ALA A 4 4.70 -2.55 14.59
CA ALA A 4 5.22 -3.04 13.32
C ALA A 4 4.59 -2.29 12.13
N LEU A 5 3.27 -2.09 12.13
CA LEU A 5 2.58 -1.36 11.07
C LEU A 5 3.07 0.10 10.96
N ARG A 6 3.19 0.79 12.09
CA ARG A 6 3.72 2.16 12.19
C ARG A 6 5.14 2.25 11.65
N LEU A 7 6.01 1.35 12.10
CA LEU A 7 7.41 1.32 11.67
C LEU A 7 7.52 1.07 10.16
N ASN A 8 6.76 0.10 9.63
CA ASN A 8 6.75 -0.21 8.20
C ASN A 8 6.33 1.01 7.36
N ARG A 9 5.24 1.70 7.72
CA ARG A 9 4.78 2.89 6.97
C ARG A 9 5.78 4.03 7.07
N THR A 10 6.35 4.24 8.25
CA THR A 10 7.38 5.26 8.46
C THR A 10 8.59 4.98 7.58
N MET A 11 9.16 3.77 7.63
CA MET A 11 10.33 3.40 6.82
C MET A 11 10.04 3.46 5.31
N LEU A 12 8.81 3.10 4.90
CA LEU A 12 8.42 3.09 3.49
C LEU A 12 8.35 4.50 2.89
N TRP A 13 7.79 5.47 3.61
CA TRP A 13 7.47 6.79 3.06
C TRP A 13 8.36 7.93 3.56
N LEU A 14 9.08 7.76 4.67
CA LEU A 14 10.05 8.74 5.17
C LEU A 14 11.06 9.18 4.11
N PRO A 15 11.68 8.29 3.29
CA PRO A 15 12.69 8.72 2.32
C PRO A 15 12.10 9.40 1.06
N ILE A 16 10.78 9.44 0.90
CA ILE A 16 10.13 9.99 -0.29
C ILE A 16 9.84 11.46 -0.06
N GLU A 17 10.71 12.35 -0.52
CA GLU A 17 10.58 13.80 -0.29
C GLU A 17 9.87 14.54 -1.43
N SER A 18 9.80 13.93 -2.61
CA SER A 18 9.21 14.53 -3.81
C SER A 18 8.33 13.55 -4.57
N MET A 19 7.50 14.09 -5.46
CA MET A 19 6.75 13.32 -6.43
C MET A 19 7.70 12.50 -7.33
N PRO A 20 7.34 11.26 -7.71
CA PRO A 20 8.10 10.53 -8.70
C PRO A 20 8.04 11.25 -10.06
N GLU A 21 9.08 11.08 -10.87
CA GLU A 21 9.11 11.63 -12.22
C GLU A 21 7.96 11.07 -13.07
N ARG A 22 7.38 11.94 -13.89
CA ARG A 22 6.18 11.68 -14.69
C ARG A 22 6.19 12.49 -15.98
N ASN A 23 5.53 11.96 -17.01
CA ASN A 23 5.32 12.66 -18.28
C ASN A 23 4.16 13.68 -18.19
N ALA A 24 3.82 14.32 -19.32
CA ALA A 24 2.74 15.30 -19.40
C ALA A 24 1.36 14.71 -19.06
N GLU A 25 1.21 13.39 -19.20
CA GLU A 25 0.00 12.63 -18.93
C GLU A 25 -0.05 12.03 -17.50
N GLN A 26 0.84 12.46 -16.60
CA GLN A 26 0.96 11.97 -15.21
C GLN A 26 1.35 10.47 -15.09
N VAL A 27 1.96 9.90 -16.13
CA VAL A 27 2.46 8.52 -16.13
C VAL A 27 3.91 8.50 -15.65
N THR A 28 4.19 7.66 -14.66
CA THR A 28 5.53 7.47 -14.06
C THR A 28 6.29 6.34 -14.76
N ALA A 29 7.61 6.28 -14.58
CA ALA A 29 8.43 5.14 -15.02
C ALA A 29 8.36 3.92 -14.08
N LEU A 30 7.55 4.01 -13.02
CA LEU A 30 7.39 2.96 -12.02
C LEU A 30 6.51 1.85 -12.56
N ARG A 31 6.79 0.62 -12.13
CA ARG A 31 5.96 -0.55 -12.45
C ARG A 31 5.00 -0.88 -11.33
N GLY A 32 3.78 -1.25 -11.70
CA GLY A 32 2.82 -1.86 -10.80
C GLY A 32 3.27 -3.25 -10.31
N VAL A 33 2.47 -3.81 -9.40
CA VAL A 33 2.62 -5.21 -9.00
C VAL A 33 2.11 -6.10 -10.13
N PRO A 34 2.84 -7.17 -10.52
CA PRO A 34 2.43 -8.03 -11.64
C PRO A 34 1.01 -8.61 -11.45
N ALA A 35 0.25 -8.68 -12.55
CA ALA A 35 -1.15 -9.13 -12.53
C ALA A 35 -1.36 -10.52 -11.92
N ASP A 36 -0.48 -11.50 -12.22
CA ASP A 36 -0.56 -12.85 -11.63
C ASP A 36 -0.41 -12.82 -10.10
N LYS A 37 0.43 -11.92 -9.60
CA LYS A 37 0.64 -11.73 -8.16
C LYS A 37 -0.56 -11.06 -7.52
N LEU A 38 -1.16 -10.07 -8.18
CA LEU A 38 -2.41 -9.45 -7.74
C LEU A 38 -3.56 -10.48 -7.66
N LYS A 39 -3.66 -11.35 -8.66
CA LYS A 39 -4.66 -12.43 -8.70
C LYS A 39 -4.49 -13.40 -7.52
N SER A 40 -3.26 -13.82 -7.23
CA SER A 40 -2.94 -14.67 -6.08
C SER A 40 -3.39 -14.03 -4.74
N TYR A 41 -3.19 -12.72 -4.59
CA TYR A 41 -3.67 -12.00 -3.41
C TYR A 41 -5.19 -11.96 -3.30
N GLN A 42 -5.88 -11.71 -4.40
CA GLN A 42 -7.35 -11.73 -4.44
C GLN A 42 -7.91 -13.12 -4.09
N GLU A 43 -7.29 -14.19 -4.60
CA GLU A 43 -7.70 -15.57 -4.31
C GLU A 43 -7.54 -15.89 -2.82
N ARG A 44 -6.42 -15.53 -2.21
CA ARG A 44 -6.17 -15.73 -0.76
C ARG A 44 -7.11 -14.89 0.10
N PHE A 45 -7.38 -13.67 -0.33
CA PHE A 45 -8.34 -12.79 0.32
C PHE A 45 -9.74 -13.41 0.32
N ALA A 46 -10.20 -13.91 -0.84
CA ALA A 46 -11.49 -14.57 -0.98
C ALA A 46 -11.60 -15.86 -0.15
N GLN A 47 -10.48 -16.53 0.14
CA GLN A 47 -10.40 -17.70 1.03
C GLN A 47 -10.40 -17.32 2.52
N GLY A 48 -10.37 -16.03 2.87
CA GLY A 48 -10.34 -15.56 4.26
C GLY A 48 -8.97 -15.74 4.94
N LEU A 49 -7.89 -15.96 4.18
CA LEU A 49 -6.53 -16.18 4.69
C LEU A 49 -5.85 -14.86 5.08
N TYR A 50 -6.55 -13.98 5.79
CA TYR A 50 -6.14 -12.59 6.02
C TYR A 50 -4.81 -12.46 6.77
N ALA A 51 -4.58 -13.28 7.79
CA ALA A 51 -3.36 -13.19 8.61
C ALA A 51 -2.10 -13.54 7.82
N ASP A 52 -2.16 -14.63 7.03
CA ASP A 52 -1.04 -15.05 6.18
C ASP A 52 -0.85 -14.07 5.00
N LEU A 53 -1.97 -13.61 4.41
CA LEU A 53 -1.95 -12.64 3.32
C LEU A 53 -1.30 -11.32 3.76
N LEU A 54 -1.55 -10.84 4.98
CA LEU A 54 -0.93 -9.62 5.50
C LEU A 54 0.60 -9.69 5.48
N VAL A 55 1.20 -10.83 5.81
CA VAL A 55 2.66 -11.00 5.77
C VAL A 55 3.20 -10.82 4.35
N GLU A 56 2.53 -11.41 3.37
CA GLU A 56 2.92 -11.30 1.95
C GLU A 56 2.69 -9.89 1.39
N LEU A 57 1.63 -9.21 1.82
CA LEU A 57 1.32 -7.84 1.43
C LEU A 57 2.35 -6.86 1.98
N GLU A 58 2.69 -6.95 3.27
CA GLU A 58 3.69 -6.07 3.89
C GLU A 58 5.05 -6.23 3.20
N ALA A 59 5.45 -7.45 2.85
CA ALA A 59 6.69 -7.71 2.09
C ALA A 59 6.67 -7.08 0.69
N SER A 60 5.51 -7.02 0.04
CA SER A 60 5.37 -6.38 -1.27
C SER A 60 5.31 -4.86 -1.18
N LEU A 61 4.59 -4.32 -0.20
CA LEU A 61 4.48 -2.89 0.04
C LEU A 61 5.84 -2.27 0.38
N ALA A 62 6.70 -2.98 1.13
CA ALA A 62 8.07 -2.55 1.40
C ALA A 62 8.89 -2.26 0.13
N ARG A 63 8.49 -2.81 -1.02
CA ARG A 63 9.15 -2.62 -2.33
C ARG A 63 8.33 -1.79 -3.33
N ALA A 64 7.09 -1.45 -2.99
CA ALA A 64 6.14 -0.78 -3.87
C ALA A 64 5.43 0.37 -3.13
N PRO A 65 6.16 1.46 -2.79
CA PRO A 65 5.65 2.54 -1.94
C PRO A 65 4.40 3.25 -2.49
N PHE A 66 4.22 3.24 -3.80
CA PHE A 66 3.10 3.90 -4.49
C PHE A 66 1.96 2.94 -4.86
N TRP A 67 2.03 1.67 -4.44
CA TRP A 67 0.94 0.71 -4.66
C TRP A 67 -0.13 0.87 -3.58
N PHE A 68 -0.99 1.87 -3.77
CA PHE A 68 -2.01 2.23 -2.78
C PHE A 68 -3.18 1.23 -2.70
N ASP A 69 -3.49 0.54 -3.78
CA ASP A 69 -4.42 -0.60 -3.72
C ASP A 69 -3.95 -1.69 -2.77
N GLY A 70 -2.64 -1.89 -2.62
CA GLY A 70 -2.10 -2.80 -1.62
C GLY A 70 -2.32 -2.31 -0.19
N GLN A 71 -2.29 -0.99 0.06
CA GLN A 71 -2.66 -0.42 1.37
C GLN A 71 -4.13 -0.67 1.68
N ARG A 72 -5.03 -0.50 0.69
CA ARG A 72 -6.45 -0.85 0.82
C ARG A 72 -6.63 -2.33 1.10
N LEU A 73 -5.92 -3.21 0.41
CA LEU A 73 -6.03 -4.65 0.64
C LEU A 73 -5.53 -5.06 2.04
N VAL A 74 -4.47 -4.43 2.54
CA VAL A 74 -4.06 -4.59 3.95
C VAL A 74 -5.17 -4.14 4.90
N TRP A 75 -5.79 -2.99 4.65
CA TRP A 75 -6.91 -2.49 5.46
C TRP A 75 -8.09 -3.46 5.45
N GLU A 76 -8.45 -4.02 4.29
CA GLU A 76 -9.52 -5.01 4.14
C GLU A 76 -9.18 -6.32 4.89
N CYS A 77 -7.92 -6.77 4.86
CA CYS A 77 -7.49 -7.92 5.66
C CYS A 77 -7.61 -7.64 7.17
N LEU A 78 -7.23 -6.44 7.61
CA LEU A 78 -7.36 -6.04 9.02
C LEU A 78 -8.83 -5.94 9.43
N GLN A 79 -9.71 -5.48 8.54
CA GLN A 79 -11.17 -5.52 8.74
C GLN A 79 -11.66 -6.96 8.91
N GLY A 80 -11.26 -7.88 8.02
CA GLY A 80 -11.59 -9.30 8.12
C GLY A 80 -11.11 -9.96 9.43
N LEU A 81 -10.09 -9.40 10.06
CA LEU A 81 -9.55 -9.82 11.37
C LEU A 81 -10.12 -9.02 12.55
N ASN A 82 -11.07 -8.10 12.34
CA ASN A 82 -11.63 -7.20 13.34
C ASN A 82 -10.56 -6.37 14.09
N ALA A 83 -9.50 -5.95 13.39
CA ALA A 83 -8.36 -5.25 13.95
C ALA A 83 -8.47 -3.71 13.81
N GLU A 84 -9.51 -3.11 14.36
CA GLU A 84 -9.85 -1.68 14.15
C GLU A 84 -8.70 -0.70 14.45
N GLN A 85 -7.94 -0.94 15.53
CA GLN A 85 -6.81 -0.06 15.85
C GLN A 85 -5.72 -0.11 14.77
N ALA A 86 -5.49 -1.27 14.16
CA ALA A 86 -4.53 -1.44 13.08
C ALA A 86 -5.02 -0.77 11.79
N MET A 87 -6.31 -0.83 11.51
CA MET A 87 -6.93 -0.13 10.37
C MET A 87 -6.67 1.37 10.45
N ARG A 88 -6.88 1.98 11.63
CA ARG A 88 -6.59 3.40 11.87
C ARG A 88 -5.13 3.77 11.65
N GLU A 89 -4.18 2.88 11.96
CA GLU A 89 -2.77 3.13 11.67
C GLU A 89 -2.52 3.24 10.17
N VAL A 90 -3.12 2.37 9.35
CA VAL A 90 -3.00 2.43 7.90
C VAL A 90 -3.59 3.75 7.37
N GLU A 91 -4.80 4.09 7.81
CA GLU A 91 -5.49 5.32 7.42
C GLU A 91 -4.69 6.58 7.76
N MET A 92 -4.23 6.71 9.01
CA MET A 92 -3.49 7.89 9.46
C MET A 92 -2.20 8.10 8.67
N HIS A 93 -1.39 7.05 8.51
CA HIS A 93 -0.12 7.19 7.79
C HIS A 93 -0.36 7.47 6.30
N PHE A 94 -1.39 6.86 5.71
CA PHE A 94 -1.74 7.12 4.32
C PHE A 94 -2.24 8.56 4.12
N ALA A 95 -3.08 9.06 5.02
CA ALA A 95 -3.53 10.45 5.00
C ALA A 95 -2.36 11.44 5.12
N LEU A 96 -1.41 11.18 6.03
CA LEU A 96 -0.21 12.01 6.20
C LEU A 96 0.68 12.01 4.94
N LEU A 97 0.80 10.89 4.24
CA LEU A 97 1.48 10.84 2.94
C LEU A 97 0.80 11.76 1.93
N LEU A 98 -0.52 11.64 1.77
CA LEU A 98 -1.26 12.42 0.78
C LEU A 98 -1.29 13.91 1.14
N GLN A 99 -1.33 14.28 2.42
CA GLN A 99 -1.19 15.68 2.84
C GLN A 99 0.19 16.26 2.46
N ARG A 100 1.24 15.45 2.58
CA ARG A 100 2.61 15.87 2.24
C ARG A 100 2.84 15.92 0.73
N LEU A 101 2.23 15.01 -0.02
CA LEU A 101 2.38 14.86 -1.47
C LEU A 101 1.01 14.70 -2.16
N PRO A 102 0.20 15.78 -2.24
CA PRO A 102 -1.21 15.70 -2.65
C PRO A 102 -1.42 15.26 -4.11
N GLY A 103 -0.46 15.51 -5.00
CA GLY A 103 -0.56 15.09 -6.40
C GLY A 103 -0.37 13.59 -6.64
N LEU A 104 -0.02 12.79 -5.62
CA LEU A 104 0.22 11.35 -5.79
C LEU A 104 -1.00 10.60 -6.34
N VAL A 105 -2.19 11.05 -6.01
CA VAL A 105 -3.46 10.42 -6.46
C VAL A 105 -3.73 10.60 -7.95
N GLU A 106 -3.05 11.55 -8.60
CA GLU A 106 -3.21 11.83 -10.03
C GLU A 106 -2.25 11.00 -10.90
N LEU A 107 -1.26 10.37 -10.27
CA LEU A 107 -0.21 9.64 -10.97
C LEU A 107 -0.66 8.23 -11.36
N ARG A 108 -0.06 7.72 -12.45
CA ARG A 108 -0.26 6.37 -12.94
C ARG A 108 1.07 5.63 -13.10
N PHE A 109 1.02 4.31 -12.96
CA PHE A 109 2.15 3.45 -13.32
C PHE A 109 2.33 3.41 -14.84
N HIS A 110 3.48 2.92 -15.28
CA HIS A 110 3.79 2.79 -16.71
C HIS A 110 2.93 1.76 -17.45
N ASP A 111 2.28 0.85 -16.71
CA ASP A 111 1.53 -0.32 -17.15
C ASP A 111 0.04 -0.22 -16.85
#